data_AF-A0AAV9XB63-F1
#
_entry.id   AF-A0AAV9XB63-F1
#
_cell.length_a   1.000
_cell.length_b   1.000
_cell.length_c   1.000
_cell.angle_alpha   90.00
_cell.angle_beta   90.00
_cell.angle_gamma   90.00
#
_symmetry.space_group_name_H-M   'P 1'
#
loop_
_entity.id
_entity.type
_entity.pdbx_description
1 polymer ?
#
loop_
_entity_poly.entity_id
_entity_poly.type
_entity_poly.pdbx_seq_one_letter_code
_entity_poly.pdbx_strand_id
1 'polypeptide(L)'
;MVKLNYVNRKISGVKLAQSVQRDIQKRIPKIGEERKLAAVQRDPVVEIDISGRQLGLEGFAIVCDSIYNMGLIKLSRVEELNLSGNDLTAECLPHLRRALSVCSDLHSLDISHNHINISTIKEMEDWKSFLTVFSDLKCVRRLDFSNNPLGDLAIEIMFCVYAVEKEIFIPYDFSALKETEAVEEATEANYSVEGFDIRSQGGHLYLAPHPEDNTTESATHLGKVSSTTIASQASGLLSSSPTSSVDPSRDPAEIHGLRAIPYIVMSSIGITDLGAMWMSFVIPEHPLPSELLPHLPPLKEGPLAATLRKYDALLDFRGIILTENSDITAVGQRVLKEAEDRRDQDAARVEELITHGRGRRRSSTLSDSGFEDPGRRDPNRRTSGQDDSFHFSSTSRKALNEYRYGLDRSRARIQLNALRDKGVEASLLWKVVMRMVVVGRAILLDYSGPLMIDGYEPSITFEVKQSQRSSVDSSFKAAQTSAQSSPSSQEALSGSLAGLTLKKKDKVRLPGKLPINLWMKIICMAEDGDNLTTRTQRLNIFHWVRSRASIRNELEYVSESTETQTRRVLGKVKGLAYEL
;
A
#
# COMPACT_ATOMS: atom_id res chain seq x y z
N MET A 1 -29.86 -5.77 18.75
CA MET A 1 -28.71 -4.87 18.55
C MET A 1 -28.69 -3.85 19.67
N VAL A 2 -27.53 -3.52 20.24
CA VAL A 2 -27.45 -2.50 21.31
C VAL A 2 -26.54 -1.36 20.91
N LYS A 3 -27.10 -0.16 21.04
CA LYS A 3 -26.43 1.09 20.74
C LYS A 3 -26.01 1.79 22.03
N LEU A 4 -24.71 1.91 22.24
CA LEU A 4 -24.11 2.61 23.36
C LEU A 4 -23.79 4.04 22.91
N ASN A 5 -24.81 4.90 22.90
CA ASN A 5 -24.69 6.31 22.51
C ASN A 5 -24.51 7.22 23.73
N TYR A 6 -23.42 7.98 23.74
CA TYR A 6 -23.07 8.92 24.79
C TYR A 6 -23.07 10.39 24.34
N VAL A 7 -23.42 10.70 23.08
CA VAL A 7 -23.38 12.03 22.44
C VAL A 7 -24.33 13.06 23.06
N ASN A 8 -25.31 12.63 23.85
CA ASN A 8 -26.18 13.53 24.62
C ASN A 8 -25.89 13.58 26.13
N ARG A 9 -24.95 12.76 26.64
CA ARG A 9 -24.62 12.74 28.08
C ARG A 9 -23.65 13.86 28.46
N LYS A 10 -23.90 14.52 29.59
CA LYS A 10 -23.04 15.59 30.14
C LYS A 10 -21.71 15.12 30.75
N ILE A 11 -21.40 13.83 30.70
CA ILE A 11 -20.18 13.25 31.26
C ILE A 11 -19.10 13.16 30.18
N SER A 12 -17.85 13.47 30.54
CA SER A 12 -16.68 13.47 29.64
C SER A 12 -15.46 12.82 30.32
N GLY A 13 -14.38 12.64 29.57
CA GLY A 13 -13.10 12.14 30.08
C GLY A 13 -13.17 10.74 30.69
N VAL A 14 -12.31 10.50 31.69
CA VAL A 14 -12.18 9.21 32.39
C VAL A 14 -13.49 8.75 33.05
N LYS A 15 -14.31 9.68 33.56
CA LYS A 15 -15.61 9.33 34.18
C LYS A 15 -16.58 8.74 33.16
N LEU A 16 -16.60 9.29 31.94
CA LEU A 16 -17.36 8.69 30.84
C LEU A 16 -16.77 7.32 30.49
N ALA A 17 -15.45 7.21 30.34
CA ALA A 17 -14.79 5.95 30.01
C ALA A 17 -15.15 4.84 31.02
N GLN A 18 -15.17 5.13 32.32
CA GLN A 18 -15.63 4.20 33.35
C GLN A 18 -17.12 3.86 33.24
N SER A 19 -17.97 4.77 32.76
CA SER A 19 -19.37 4.46 32.44
C SER A 19 -19.47 3.50 31.25
N VAL A 20 -18.71 3.76 30.19
CA VAL A 20 -18.64 2.90 28.99
C VAL A 20 -18.13 1.52 29.37
N GLN A 21 -17.04 1.45 30.14
CA GLN A 21 -16.49 0.20 30.67
C GLN A 21 -17.54 -0.59 31.46
N ARG A 22 -18.29 0.05 32.37
CA ARG A 22 -19.36 -0.64 33.11
C ARG A 22 -20.46 -1.16 32.21
N ASP A 23 -20.84 -0.39 31.18
CA ASP A 23 -21.88 -0.80 30.24
C ASP A 23 -21.40 -1.95 29.32
N ILE A 24 -20.12 -1.95 28.92
CA ILE A 24 -19.47 -3.07 28.21
C ILE A 24 -19.37 -4.30 29.13
N GLN A 25 -18.97 -4.15 30.40
CA GLN A 25 -18.88 -5.25 31.37
C GLN A 25 -20.25 -5.90 31.64
N LYS A 26 -21.36 -5.15 31.54
CA LYS A 26 -22.72 -5.73 31.59
C LYS A 26 -23.01 -6.66 30.40
N ARG A 27 -22.18 -6.66 29.35
CA ARG A 27 -22.27 -7.62 28.23
C ARG A 27 -21.39 -8.84 28.40
N ILE A 28 -20.57 -8.88 29.45
CA ILE A 28 -19.73 -10.03 29.77
C ILE A 28 -20.47 -10.87 30.81
N PRO A 29 -21.11 -12.00 30.42
CA PRO A 29 -21.76 -12.88 31.39
C PRO A 29 -20.71 -13.55 32.28
N LYS A 30 -20.98 -13.58 33.58
CA LYS A 30 -20.18 -14.37 34.53
C LYS A 30 -20.70 -15.80 34.57
N ILE A 31 -19.87 -16.72 35.06
CA ILE A 31 -20.26 -18.13 35.28
C ILE A 31 -21.52 -18.15 36.15
N GLY A 32 -22.57 -18.84 35.69
CA GLY A 32 -23.88 -18.91 36.35
C GLY A 32 -24.91 -17.86 35.94
N GLU A 33 -24.58 -16.88 35.09
CA GLU A 33 -25.51 -15.86 34.59
C GLU A 33 -26.20 -16.28 33.27
N GLU A 34 -26.87 -17.43 33.24
CA GLU A 34 -27.48 -18.02 32.02
C GLU A 34 -28.45 -17.08 31.30
N ARG A 35 -29.28 -16.35 32.05
CA ARG A 35 -30.23 -15.38 31.47
C ARG A 35 -29.52 -14.26 30.71
N LYS A 36 -28.36 -13.83 31.20
CA LYS A 36 -27.57 -12.76 30.58
C LYS A 36 -26.83 -13.28 29.37
N LEU A 37 -26.30 -14.51 29.44
CA LEU A 37 -25.72 -15.18 28.28
C LEU A 37 -26.75 -15.29 27.14
N ALA A 38 -27.97 -15.74 27.44
CA ALA A 38 -29.06 -15.81 26.46
C ALA A 38 -29.43 -14.43 25.88
N ALA A 39 -29.42 -13.38 26.71
CA ALA A 39 -29.67 -12.01 26.25
C ALA A 39 -28.57 -11.51 25.30
N VAL A 40 -27.30 -11.77 25.59
CA VAL A 40 -26.18 -11.40 24.72
C VAL A 40 -26.20 -12.21 23.42
N GLN A 41 -26.53 -13.49 23.47
CA GLN A 41 -26.68 -14.32 22.26
C GLN A 41 -27.83 -13.84 21.36
N ARG A 42 -28.90 -13.31 21.95
CA ARG A 42 -30.00 -12.70 21.19
C ARG A 42 -29.58 -11.38 20.53
N ASP A 43 -28.80 -10.57 21.22
CA ASP A 43 -28.36 -9.24 20.77
C ASP A 43 -26.82 -9.04 20.89
N PRO A 44 -26.03 -9.75 20.05
CA PRO A 44 -24.57 -9.76 20.17
C PRO A 44 -23.92 -8.50 19.59
N VAL A 45 -24.64 -7.78 18.73
CA VAL A 45 -24.13 -6.59 18.03
C VAL A 45 -24.08 -5.38 18.96
N VAL A 46 -22.93 -4.70 18.97
CA VAL A 46 -22.66 -3.48 19.72
C VAL A 46 -22.24 -2.37 18.76
N GLU A 47 -22.90 -1.22 18.86
CA GLU A 47 -22.48 0.05 18.26
C GLU A 47 -22.06 1.00 19.37
N ILE A 48 -20.88 1.61 19.26
CA ILE A 48 -20.34 2.51 20.28
C ILE A 48 -20.17 3.90 19.67
N ASP A 49 -20.87 4.88 20.24
CA ASP A 49 -20.73 6.29 19.87
C ASP A 49 -20.41 7.13 21.10
N ILE A 50 -19.13 7.52 21.17
CA ILE A 50 -18.56 8.33 22.25
C ILE A 50 -17.93 9.61 21.67
N SER A 51 -18.49 10.12 20.56
CA SER A 51 -17.98 11.30 19.87
C SER A 51 -18.11 12.59 20.69
N GLY A 52 -17.11 13.47 20.60
CA GLY A 52 -17.13 14.80 21.23
C GLY A 52 -17.06 14.76 22.76
N ARG A 53 -16.24 13.84 23.32
CA ARG A 53 -16.26 13.54 24.77
C ARG A 53 -14.95 13.72 25.50
N GLN A 54 -13.93 14.27 24.84
CA GLN A 54 -12.66 14.66 25.47
C GLN A 54 -12.11 13.53 26.35
N LEU A 55 -12.12 12.30 25.82
CA LEU A 55 -11.70 11.12 26.60
C LEU A 55 -10.27 11.25 27.11
N GLY A 56 -9.40 11.87 26.30
CA GLY A 56 -7.96 11.90 26.53
C GLY A 56 -7.35 10.49 26.51
N LEU A 57 -6.02 10.41 26.69
CA LEU A 57 -5.29 9.13 26.62
C LEU A 57 -5.79 8.10 27.66
N GLU A 58 -5.95 8.50 28.92
CA GLU A 58 -6.35 7.59 30.01
C GLU A 58 -7.78 7.06 29.82
N GLY A 59 -8.73 7.94 29.51
CA GLY A 59 -10.11 7.55 29.25
C GLY A 59 -10.22 6.66 28.01
N PHE A 60 -9.46 6.99 26.97
CA PHE A 60 -9.41 6.20 25.75
C PHE A 60 -8.86 4.79 25.99
N ALA A 61 -7.75 4.66 26.72
CA ALA A 61 -7.16 3.38 27.07
C ALA A 61 -8.15 2.47 27.82
N ILE A 62 -8.90 3.01 28.78
CA ILE A 62 -9.95 2.27 29.51
C ILE A 62 -11.03 1.72 28.56
N VAL A 63 -11.46 2.52 27.59
CA VAL A 63 -12.46 2.10 26.60
C VAL A 63 -11.89 1.00 25.70
N CYS A 64 -10.70 1.18 25.14
CA CYS A 64 -10.03 0.19 24.30
C CYS A 64 -9.80 -1.13 25.03
N ASP A 65 -9.33 -1.10 26.28
CA ASP A 65 -9.15 -2.31 27.09
C ASP A 65 -10.49 -3.01 27.37
N SER A 66 -11.56 -2.24 27.55
CA SER A 66 -12.91 -2.80 27.74
C SER A 66 -13.42 -3.47 26.47
N ILE A 67 -13.22 -2.87 25.29
CA ILE A 67 -13.55 -3.45 23.98
C ILE A 67 -12.74 -4.73 23.77
N TYR A 68 -11.42 -4.69 24.04
CA TYR A 68 -10.54 -5.84 23.91
C TYR A 68 -11.01 -7.03 24.77
N ASN A 69 -11.28 -6.78 26.06
CA ASN A 69 -11.77 -7.81 26.98
C ASN A 69 -13.13 -8.39 26.55
N MET A 70 -14.03 -7.55 26.02
CA MET A 70 -15.30 -8.01 25.48
C MET A 70 -15.12 -8.89 24.24
N GLY A 71 -14.24 -8.49 23.30
CA GLY A 71 -13.99 -9.22 22.06
C GLY A 71 -13.28 -10.56 22.29
N LEU A 72 -12.42 -10.68 23.31
CA LEU A 72 -11.79 -11.95 23.68
C LEU A 72 -12.79 -13.05 24.05
N ILE A 73 -13.93 -12.67 24.61
CA ILE A 73 -14.99 -13.61 25.00
C ILE A 73 -15.82 -14.07 23.80
N LYS A 74 -15.77 -13.34 22.66
CA LYS A 74 -16.46 -13.65 21.39
C LYS A 74 -17.97 -13.83 21.50
N LEU A 75 -18.60 -13.23 22.53
CA LEU A 75 -20.07 -13.24 22.69
C LEU A 75 -20.74 -11.98 22.16
N SER A 76 -20.02 -10.86 22.16
CA SER A 76 -20.45 -9.61 21.54
C SER A 76 -19.47 -9.22 20.45
N ARG A 77 -19.97 -8.57 19.40
CA ARG A 77 -19.17 -8.05 18.29
C ARG A 77 -19.46 -6.57 18.07
N VAL A 78 -18.41 -5.80 17.81
CA VAL A 78 -18.51 -4.36 17.55
C VAL A 78 -18.62 -4.16 16.05
N GLU A 79 -19.73 -3.58 15.58
CA GLU A 79 -19.95 -3.29 14.16
C GLU A 79 -19.68 -1.80 13.83
N GLU A 80 -19.87 -0.88 14.78
CA GLU A 80 -19.57 0.55 14.59
C GLU A 80 -18.85 1.13 15.81
N LEU A 81 -17.78 1.89 15.55
CA LEU A 81 -16.98 2.55 16.57
C LEU A 81 -16.71 4.01 16.18
N ASN A 82 -17.44 4.93 16.81
CA ASN A 82 -17.25 6.37 16.63
C ASN A 82 -16.51 6.98 17.83
N LEU A 83 -15.28 7.41 17.56
CA LEU A 83 -14.30 7.98 18.48
C LEU A 83 -13.94 9.43 18.13
N SER A 84 -14.72 10.07 17.25
CA SER A 84 -14.40 11.42 16.79
C SER A 84 -14.43 12.47 17.91
N GLY A 85 -13.62 13.53 17.84
CA GLY A 85 -13.72 14.64 18.80
C GLY A 85 -13.32 14.28 20.24
N ASN A 86 -12.25 13.50 20.44
CA ASN A 86 -11.85 12.98 21.75
C ASN A 86 -10.43 13.35 22.18
N ASP A 87 -9.82 14.32 21.51
CA ASP A 87 -8.46 14.80 21.76
C ASP A 87 -7.41 13.67 21.68
N LEU A 88 -7.62 12.70 20.78
CA LEU A 88 -6.73 11.55 20.62
C LEU A 88 -5.43 11.98 19.93
N THR A 89 -4.29 11.49 20.44
CA THR A 89 -2.97 11.67 19.83
C THR A 89 -2.45 10.35 19.28
N ALA A 90 -1.27 10.36 18.66
CA ALA A 90 -0.62 9.14 18.18
C ALA A 90 -0.33 8.11 19.30
N GLU A 91 -0.16 8.56 20.55
CA GLU A 91 0.01 7.67 21.72
C GLU A 91 -1.20 6.78 21.99
N CYS A 92 -2.38 7.14 21.50
CA CYS A 92 -3.60 6.34 21.63
C CYS A 92 -3.62 5.14 20.65
N LEU A 93 -2.86 5.19 19.55
CA LEU A 93 -2.92 4.21 18.47
C LEU A 93 -2.59 2.77 18.90
N PRO A 94 -1.63 2.50 19.79
CA PRO A 94 -1.38 1.14 20.28
C PRO A 94 -2.57 0.54 21.04
N HIS A 95 -3.29 1.35 21.82
CA HIS A 95 -4.51 0.92 22.52
C HIS A 95 -5.63 0.63 21.53
N LEU A 96 -5.81 1.49 20.53
CA LEU A 96 -6.81 1.29 19.49
C LEU A 96 -6.52 0.03 18.66
N ARG A 97 -5.27 -0.15 18.21
CA ARG A 97 -4.81 -1.35 17.50
C ARG A 97 -5.17 -2.61 18.28
N ARG A 98 -4.88 -2.63 19.59
CA ARG A 98 -5.21 -3.77 20.46
C ARG A 98 -6.72 -4.04 20.52
N ALA A 99 -7.55 -3.00 20.64
CA ALA A 99 -9.00 -3.17 20.63
C ALA A 99 -9.51 -3.69 19.28
N LEU A 100 -8.99 -3.16 18.17
CA LEU A 100 -9.39 -3.55 16.81
C LEU A 100 -9.01 -5.00 16.47
N SER A 101 -7.93 -5.54 17.05
CA SER A 101 -7.50 -6.93 16.78
C SER A 101 -8.51 -8.00 17.21
N VAL A 102 -9.57 -7.63 17.95
CA VAL A 102 -10.67 -8.54 18.34
C VAL A 102 -12.03 -8.12 17.74
N CYS A 103 -12.04 -7.14 16.83
CA CYS A 103 -13.24 -6.57 16.22
C CYS A 103 -13.38 -6.98 14.74
N SER A 104 -13.38 -8.28 14.45
CA SER A 104 -13.41 -8.81 13.06
C SER A 104 -14.64 -8.37 12.24
N ASP A 105 -15.75 -8.05 12.93
CA ASP A 105 -17.02 -7.64 12.32
C ASP A 105 -17.20 -6.13 12.22
N LEU A 106 -16.13 -5.35 12.42
CA LEU A 106 -16.21 -3.89 12.37
C LEU A 106 -16.56 -3.42 10.95
N HIS A 107 -17.63 -2.63 10.83
CA HIS A 107 -18.09 -2.01 9.59
C HIS A 107 -17.64 -0.55 9.45
N SER A 108 -17.54 0.19 10.55
CA SER A 108 -17.09 1.59 10.50
C SER A 108 -16.23 1.96 11.69
N LEU A 109 -15.10 2.59 11.38
CA LEU A 109 -14.24 3.28 12.34
C LEU A 109 -14.19 4.77 12.01
N ASP A 110 -14.51 5.59 13.00
CA ASP A 110 -14.42 7.05 12.91
C ASP A 110 -13.48 7.57 13.99
N ILE A 111 -12.31 8.06 13.59
CA ILE A 111 -11.34 8.73 14.49
C ILE A 111 -11.13 10.19 14.09
N SER A 112 -12.10 10.78 13.39
CA SER A 112 -12.02 12.16 12.91
C SER A 112 -12.02 13.21 14.03
N HIS A 113 -11.65 14.45 13.73
CA HIS A 113 -11.64 15.56 14.69
C HIS A 113 -10.82 15.26 15.95
N ASN A 114 -9.59 14.78 15.77
CA ASN A 114 -8.66 14.48 16.85
C ASN A 114 -7.33 15.21 16.61
N HIS A 115 -6.30 14.87 17.37
CA HIS A 115 -4.97 15.49 17.33
C HIS A 115 -3.88 14.47 17.00
N ILE A 116 -4.19 13.51 16.13
CA ILE A 116 -3.23 12.50 15.67
C ILE A 116 -2.25 13.19 14.72
N ASN A 117 -1.01 13.38 15.19
CA ASN A 117 0.12 13.92 14.43
C ASN A 117 1.25 12.88 14.45
N ILE A 118 1.89 12.67 13.31
CA ILE A 118 2.99 11.71 13.17
C ILE A 118 4.27 12.49 12.88
N SER A 119 5.12 12.63 13.91
CA SER A 119 6.33 13.47 13.85
C SER A 119 7.59 12.80 14.38
N THR A 120 7.44 11.82 15.28
CA THR A 120 8.56 11.07 15.88
C THR A 120 8.62 9.65 15.36
N ILE A 121 9.80 9.00 15.45
CA ILE A 121 10.00 7.60 15.04
C ILE A 121 9.00 6.67 15.75
N LYS A 122 8.77 6.88 17.06
CA LYS A 122 7.79 6.09 17.83
C LYS A 122 6.38 6.26 17.28
N GLU A 123 5.96 7.48 16.96
CA GLU A 123 4.62 7.74 16.38
C GLU A 123 4.48 7.11 15.01
N MET A 124 5.56 7.08 14.21
CA MET A 124 5.58 6.40 12.91
C MET A 124 5.39 4.89 13.06
N GLU A 125 6.08 4.27 14.03
CA GLU A 125 5.92 2.84 14.36
C GLU A 125 4.51 2.53 14.86
N ASP A 126 3.96 3.39 15.73
CA ASP A 126 2.61 3.28 16.29
C ASP A 126 1.55 3.42 15.18
N TRP A 127 1.73 4.36 14.24
CA TRP A 127 0.86 4.56 13.08
C TRP A 127 0.92 3.41 12.08
N LYS A 128 2.12 2.97 11.69
CA LYS A 128 2.32 1.79 10.84
C LYS A 128 1.66 0.56 11.46
N SER A 129 1.93 0.33 12.74
CA SER A 129 1.33 -0.76 13.52
C SER A 129 -0.19 -0.71 13.56
N PHE A 130 -0.77 0.48 13.73
CA PHE A 130 -2.21 0.67 13.70
C PHE A 130 -2.78 0.33 12.32
N LEU A 131 -2.18 0.83 11.24
CA LEU A 131 -2.63 0.54 9.87
C LEU A 131 -2.54 -0.94 9.50
N THR A 132 -1.54 -1.67 10.03
CA THR A 132 -1.44 -3.11 9.77
C THR A 132 -2.58 -3.93 10.36
N VAL A 133 -3.33 -3.43 11.36
CA VAL A 133 -4.44 -4.21 11.94
C VAL A 133 -5.57 -4.47 10.95
N PHE A 134 -5.70 -3.61 9.93
CA PHE A 134 -6.76 -3.74 8.94
C PHE A 134 -6.60 -5.00 8.09
N SER A 135 -5.40 -5.60 7.99
CA SER A 135 -5.20 -6.87 7.28
C SER A 135 -6.06 -8.01 7.85
N ASP A 136 -6.45 -7.90 9.11
CA ASP A 136 -7.25 -8.91 9.81
C ASP A 136 -8.75 -8.55 9.81
N LEU A 137 -9.12 -7.35 9.35
CA LEU A 137 -10.50 -6.85 9.35
C LEU A 137 -11.12 -7.06 7.97
N LYS A 138 -12.22 -7.83 7.93
CA LYS A 138 -12.88 -8.25 6.67
C LYS A 138 -14.15 -7.50 6.33
N CYS A 139 -14.68 -6.72 7.27
CA CYS A 139 -16.02 -6.14 7.15
C CYS A 139 -16.02 -4.61 7.09
N VAL A 140 -14.84 -3.96 7.15
CA VAL A 140 -14.74 -2.50 7.27
C VAL A 140 -15.18 -1.85 5.96
N ARG A 141 -16.24 -1.07 6.05
CA ARG A 141 -16.84 -0.31 4.95
C ARG A 141 -16.36 1.14 4.94
N ARG A 142 -16.15 1.73 6.11
CA ARG A 142 -15.77 3.14 6.26
C ARG A 142 -14.66 3.32 7.29
N LEU A 143 -13.63 4.05 6.90
CA LEU A 143 -12.54 4.50 7.75
C LEU A 143 -12.40 6.02 7.61
N ASP A 144 -12.61 6.75 8.71
CA ASP A 144 -12.55 8.22 8.70
C ASP A 144 -11.42 8.75 9.58
N PHE A 145 -10.49 9.45 8.94
CA PHE A 145 -9.32 10.11 9.52
C PHE A 145 -9.43 11.63 9.55
N SER A 146 -10.54 12.20 9.08
CA SER A 146 -10.66 13.62 8.76
C SER A 146 -10.38 14.52 9.97
N ASN A 147 -9.89 15.74 9.73
CA ASN A 147 -9.61 16.72 10.78
C ASN A 147 -8.61 16.19 11.83
N ASN A 148 -7.55 15.52 11.39
CA ASN A 148 -6.38 15.16 12.17
C ASN A 148 -5.12 15.71 11.47
N PRO A 149 -4.16 16.32 12.17
CA PRO A 149 -2.93 16.83 11.55
C PRO A 149 -1.95 15.70 11.20
N LEU A 150 -2.34 14.76 10.34
CA LEU A 150 -1.55 13.58 9.97
C LEU A 150 -0.27 13.94 9.20
N GLY A 151 -0.38 14.87 8.25
CA GLY A 151 0.74 15.35 7.43
C GLY A 151 1.23 14.37 6.35
N ASP A 152 2.21 14.83 5.56
CA ASP A 152 2.78 14.08 4.43
C ASP A 152 3.39 12.72 4.85
N LEU A 153 4.01 12.69 6.03
CA LEU A 153 4.71 11.51 6.57
C LEU A 153 3.74 10.37 6.90
N ALA A 154 2.59 10.67 7.50
CA ALA A 154 1.57 9.66 7.80
C ALA A 154 1.01 9.04 6.52
N ILE A 155 0.88 9.83 5.44
CA ILE A 155 0.44 9.34 4.13
C ILE A 155 1.52 8.51 3.44
N GLU A 156 2.79 8.89 3.53
CA GLU A 156 3.90 8.05 3.02
C GLU A 156 3.86 6.67 3.69
N ILE A 157 3.73 6.62 5.02
CA ILE A 157 3.63 5.36 5.78
C ILE A 157 2.37 4.57 5.38
N MET A 158 1.24 5.25 5.22
CA MET A 158 0.00 4.59 4.76
C MET A 158 0.19 3.97 3.39
N PHE A 159 0.82 4.69 2.46
CA PHE A 159 1.18 4.16 1.16
C PHE A 159 2.13 2.96 1.27
N CYS A 160 3.14 2.98 2.14
CA CYS A 160 4.00 1.81 2.37
C CYS A 160 3.23 0.58 2.86
N VAL A 161 2.30 0.75 3.79
CA VAL A 161 1.46 -0.35 4.27
C VAL A 161 0.57 -0.87 3.13
N TYR A 162 -0.07 0.04 2.40
CA TYR A 162 -0.93 -0.26 1.26
C TYR A 162 -0.18 -1.02 0.14
N ALA A 163 1.06 -0.62 -0.13
CA ALA A 163 1.95 -1.20 -1.13
C ALA A 163 2.29 -2.66 -0.85
N VAL A 164 2.57 -2.98 0.41
CA VAL A 164 2.99 -4.32 0.86
C VAL A 164 1.78 -5.26 1.07
N GLU A 165 0.59 -4.69 1.19
CA GLU A 165 -0.65 -5.45 1.35
C GLU A 165 -0.92 -6.35 0.13
N LYS A 166 -1.42 -7.56 0.40
CA LYS A 166 -1.80 -8.53 -0.64
C LYS A 166 -2.82 -7.89 -1.58
N GLU A 167 -2.64 -8.07 -2.87
CA GLU A 167 -3.61 -7.64 -3.86
C GLU A 167 -4.96 -8.32 -3.61
N ILE A 168 -6.03 -7.55 -3.77
CA ILE A 168 -7.38 -8.06 -3.65
C ILE A 168 -7.82 -8.59 -4.99
N PHE A 169 -8.22 -9.85 -4.98
CA PHE A 169 -8.81 -10.50 -6.12
C PHE A 169 -10.33 -10.43 -6.02
N ILE A 170 -10.95 -9.65 -6.92
CA ILE A 170 -12.40 -9.50 -6.99
C ILE A 170 -12.93 -10.46 -8.06
N PRO A 171 -13.69 -11.49 -7.71
CA PRO A 171 -14.23 -12.44 -8.67
C PRO A 171 -15.24 -11.73 -9.58
N TYR A 172 -14.93 -11.67 -10.88
CA TYR A 172 -15.88 -11.16 -11.85
C TYR A 172 -16.98 -12.18 -12.12
N ASP A 173 -18.23 -11.75 -12.03
CA ASP A 173 -19.36 -12.58 -12.42
C ASP A 173 -19.64 -12.46 -13.92
N PHE A 174 -19.05 -13.35 -14.71
CA PHE A 174 -19.31 -13.43 -16.15
C PHE A 174 -20.71 -13.98 -16.50
N SER A 175 -21.51 -14.42 -15.52
CA SER A 175 -22.83 -14.99 -15.80
C SER A 175 -23.83 -13.91 -16.25
N ALA A 176 -23.75 -12.71 -15.69
CA ALA A 176 -24.62 -11.59 -16.05
C ALA A 176 -24.45 -11.12 -17.52
N LEU A 177 -23.29 -11.39 -18.14
CA LEU A 177 -23.03 -11.04 -19.54
C LEU A 177 -23.60 -12.06 -20.54
N LYS A 178 -24.00 -13.26 -20.08
CA LYS A 178 -24.56 -14.31 -20.95
C LYS A 178 -26.04 -14.06 -21.33
N GLU A 179 -26.77 -13.22 -20.59
CA GLU A 179 -28.21 -13.07 -20.81
C GLU A 179 -28.58 -12.12 -21.97
N THR A 180 -27.64 -11.34 -22.51
CA THR A 180 -27.95 -10.32 -23.52
C THR A 180 -27.81 -10.76 -24.99
N GLU A 181 -27.14 -11.87 -25.30
CA GLU A 181 -27.00 -12.33 -26.71
C GLU A 181 -27.02 -13.87 -26.80
N ALA A 182 -28.19 -14.47 -26.56
CA ALA A 182 -28.47 -15.81 -27.02
C ALA A 182 -28.73 -15.80 -28.54
N VAL A 183 -27.65 -15.68 -29.32
CA VAL A 183 -27.60 -16.19 -30.69
C VAL A 183 -26.91 -17.54 -30.62
N GLU A 184 -27.61 -18.58 -31.11
CA GLU A 184 -27.21 -19.98 -31.13
C GLU A 184 -25.89 -20.20 -31.88
N GLU A 185 -24.75 -20.18 -31.19
CA GLU A 185 -23.53 -20.80 -31.72
C GLU A 185 -22.79 -21.56 -30.61
N ALA A 186 -23.09 -22.86 -30.54
CA ALA A 186 -22.49 -23.80 -29.61
C ALA A 186 -21.00 -23.98 -29.93
N THR A 187 -20.14 -23.36 -29.11
CA THR A 187 -18.73 -23.74 -29.02
C THR A 187 -18.43 -24.26 -27.62
N GLU A 188 -18.27 -25.58 -27.55
CA GLU A 188 -17.94 -26.36 -26.35
C GLU A 188 -16.48 -26.13 -25.92
N ALA A 189 -16.20 -25.00 -25.28
CA ALA A 189 -14.94 -24.77 -24.60
C ALA A 189 -15.19 -24.57 -23.09
N ASN A 190 -15.07 -25.65 -22.32
CA ASN A 190 -15.17 -25.65 -20.86
C ASN A 190 -13.89 -25.07 -20.23
N TYR A 191 -13.76 -23.74 -20.22
CA TYR A 191 -12.81 -23.04 -19.36
C TYR A 191 -13.57 -22.13 -18.39
N SER A 192 -13.38 -22.38 -17.10
CA SER A 192 -13.79 -21.47 -16.01
C SER A 192 -12.70 -20.42 -15.84
N VAL A 193 -13.02 -19.14 -16.10
CA VAL A 193 -12.11 -18.03 -15.78
C VAL A 193 -12.29 -17.73 -14.30
N GLU A 194 -11.35 -18.21 -13.48
CA GLU A 194 -11.43 -18.01 -12.02
C GLU A 194 -11.16 -16.55 -11.60
N GLY A 195 -10.54 -15.75 -12.48
CA GLY A 195 -10.61 -14.29 -12.47
C GLY A 195 -9.38 -13.62 -13.07
N PHE A 196 -9.29 -12.30 -12.90
CA PHE A 196 -8.41 -11.44 -13.69
C PHE A 196 -7.58 -10.56 -12.76
N ASP A 197 -6.25 -10.69 -12.81
CA ASP A 197 -5.34 -9.69 -12.25
C ASP A 197 -5.03 -8.64 -13.33
N ILE A 198 -5.66 -7.47 -13.15
CA ILE A 198 -5.69 -6.38 -14.13
C ILE A 198 -4.46 -5.48 -14.00
N ARG A 199 -3.86 -5.39 -12.81
CA ARG A 199 -3.05 -4.23 -12.41
C ARG A 199 -1.55 -4.52 -12.27
N SER A 200 -1.13 -5.79 -12.26
CA SER A 200 0.27 -6.12 -12.53
C SER A 200 0.64 -5.69 -13.97
N GLN A 201 1.86 -5.16 -14.18
CA GLN A 201 2.39 -4.82 -15.52
C GLN A 201 2.51 -6.09 -16.38
N GLY A 202 1.39 -6.60 -16.90
CA GLY A 202 1.36 -7.90 -17.58
C GLY A 202 -0.03 -8.44 -17.91
N GLY A 203 -1.09 -8.08 -17.19
CA GLY A 203 -2.46 -8.55 -17.49
C GLY A 203 -2.54 -10.06 -17.67
N HIS A 204 -2.12 -10.82 -16.66
CA HIS A 204 -2.12 -12.28 -16.73
C HIS A 204 -3.54 -12.82 -16.46
N LEU A 205 -4.13 -13.42 -17.50
CA LEU A 205 -5.35 -14.22 -17.38
C LEU A 205 -5.00 -15.54 -16.66
N TYR A 206 -5.60 -15.80 -15.50
CA TYR A 206 -5.49 -17.10 -14.86
C TYR A 206 -6.61 -18.01 -15.38
N LEU A 207 -6.23 -19.01 -16.16
CA LEU A 207 -7.12 -20.10 -16.58
C LEU A 207 -6.82 -21.29 -15.68
N ALA A 208 -7.76 -21.65 -14.81
CA ALA A 208 -7.68 -22.89 -14.06
C ALA A 208 -8.27 -24.04 -14.91
N PRO A 209 -7.56 -25.17 -15.08
CA PRO A 209 -8.14 -26.36 -15.67
C PRO A 209 -9.11 -27.00 -14.67
N HIS A 210 -10.31 -27.37 -15.15
CA HIS A 210 -11.19 -28.25 -14.39
C HIS A 210 -10.50 -29.61 -14.18
N PRO A 211 -10.51 -30.19 -12.97
CA PRO A 211 -10.21 -31.61 -12.82
C PRO A 211 -11.31 -32.39 -13.54
N GLU A 212 -10.95 -33.07 -14.63
CA GLU A 212 -11.87 -34.02 -15.27
C GLU A 212 -12.02 -35.25 -14.37
N ASP A 213 -13.15 -35.33 -13.67
CA ASP A 213 -13.65 -36.57 -13.08
C ASP A 213 -14.07 -37.53 -14.21
N ASN A 214 -13.11 -38.28 -14.73
CA ASN A 214 -13.37 -39.43 -15.58
C ASN A 214 -13.74 -40.63 -14.71
N THR A 215 -15.04 -40.84 -14.48
CA THR A 215 -15.54 -42.14 -14.03
C THR A 215 -16.83 -42.53 -14.75
N THR A 216 -16.72 -43.46 -15.69
CA THR A 216 -17.77 -44.45 -15.98
C THR A 216 -17.15 -45.71 -16.58
N GLU A 217 -17.20 -46.81 -15.80
CA GLU A 217 -17.39 -48.22 -16.17
C GLU A 217 -17.11 -49.05 -14.90
N SER A 218 -17.82 -50.09 -14.48
CA SER A 218 -19.10 -50.71 -14.82
C SER A 218 -19.44 -51.66 -13.65
N ALA A 219 -20.69 -52.12 -13.60
CA ALA A 219 -21.39 -52.78 -12.50
C ALA A 219 -20.73 -54.02 -11.82
N THR A 220 -21.08 -54.30 -10.56
CA THR A 220 -21.99 -55.42 -10.17
C THR A 220 -22.19 -55.60 -8.64
N HIS A 221 -23.47 -55.81 -8.28
CA HIS A 221 -24.02 -56.69 -7.24
C HIS A 221 -23.97 -56.39 -5.70
N LEU A 222 -25.20 -56.35 -5.15
CA LEU A 222 -25.74 -56.96 -3.90
C LEU A 222 -25.79 -56.19 -2.57
N GLY A 223 -27.00 -56.13 -2.01
CA GLY A 223 -27.29 -56.11 -0.55
C GLY A 223 -27.87 -54.79 -0.02
N LYS A 224 -29.16 -54.45 -0.17
CA LYS A 224 -30.37 -54.93 0.57
C LYS A 224 -30.48 -54.41 2.02
N VAL A 225 -31.68 -53.91 2.33
CA VAL A 225 -32.31 -53.68 3.68
C VAL A 225 -31.99 -52.32 4.32
N SER A 226 -32.91 -51.47 4.81
CA SER A 226 -34.38 -51.38 4.81
C SER A 226 -34.76 -50.10 5.59
N SER A 227 -35.73 -49.32 5.07
CA SER A 227 -36.90 -48.72 5.74
C SER A 227 -36.72 -47.84 7.00
N THR A 228 -37.42 -46.74 7.26
CA THR A 228 -38.84 -46.36 7.02
C THR A 228 -38.97 -44.88 7.48
N THR A 229 -39.54 -43.96 6.68
CA THR A 229 -40.90 -43.33 6.81
C THR A 229 -41.05 -42.44 8.07
N ILE A 230 -41.53 -41.18 8.06
CA ILE A 230 -42.88 -40.70 7.68
C ILE A 230 -42.88 -39.18 7.49
N ALA A 231 -43.66 -38.73 6.50
CA ALA A 231 -44.01 -37.37 6.15
C ALA A 231 -45.03 -36.73 7.10
N SER A 232 -45.03 -35.40 7.19
CA SER A 232 -46.29 -34.64 7.27
C SER A 232 -46.12 -33.28 6.60
N GLN A 233 -46.86 -33.12 5.51
CA GLN A 233 -47.11 -31.87 4.82
C GLN A 233 -48.30 -31.16 5.48
N ALA A 234 -48.23 -29.83 5.58
CA ALA A 234 -49.40 -28.98 5.42
C ALA A 234 -48.94 -27.60 4.92
N SER A 235 -49.38 -27.29 3.71
CA SER A 235 -49.14 -26.07 2.95
C SER A 235 -49.83 -24.84 3.56
N GLY A 236 -49.17 -23.68 3.43
CA GLY A 236 -49.75 -22.36 3.63
C GLY A 236 -48.94 -21.34 2.84
N LEU A 237 -49.55 -20.80 1.78
CA LEU A 237 -48.96 -19.96 0.74
C LEU A 237 -48.64 -18.52 1.21
N LEU A 238 -47.74 -17.90 0.43
CA LEU A 238 -47.47 -16.44 0.25
C LEU A 238 -46.43 -15.77 1.17
N SER A 239 -45.19 -15.71 0.67
CA SER A 239 -44.44 -14.45 0.56
C SER A 239 -43.24 -14.65 -0.36
N SER A 240 -43.33 -14.08 -1.56
CA SER A 240 -42.23 -13.96 -2.51
C SER A 240 -41.18 -13.01 -1.94
N SER A 241 -40.02 -13.55 -1.59
CA SER A 241 -38.78 -12.77 -1.41
C SER A 241 -37.74 -13.35 -2.37
N PRO A 242 -36.97 -12.53 -3.10
CA PRO A 242 -35.98 -13.05 -4.03
C PRO A 242 -34.89 -13.76 -3.23
N THR A 243 -34.75 -15.07 -3.47
CA THR A 243 -33.64 -15.87 -2.97
C THR A 243 -32.37 -15.36 -3.62
N SER A 244 -31.50 -14.73 -2.82
CA SER A 244 -30.11 -14.48 -3.18
C SER A 244 -29.42 -15.83 -3.42
N SER A 245 -29.31 -16.23 -4.69
CA SER A 245 -28.49 -17.36 -5.11
C SER A 245 -27.03 -16.95 -5.07
N VAL A 246 -26.46 -16.87 -3.86
CA VAL A 246 -25.01 -16.91 -3.69
C VAL A 246 -24.65 -18.39 -3.60
N ASP A 247 -24.03 -18.89 -4.67
CA ASP A 247 -23.46 -20.22 -4.77
C ASP A 247 -22.49 -20.44 -3.59
N PRO A 248 -22.76 -21.39 -2.67
CA PRO A 248 -21.93 -21.62 -1.49
C PRO A 248 -20.55 -22.23 -1.80
N SER A 249 -20.24 -22.49 -3.08
CA SER A 249 -18.96 -23.04 -3.53
C SER A 249 -17.89 -22.00 -3.88
N ARG A 250 -18.25 -20.72 -3.98
CA ARG A 250 -17.24 -19.65 -4.17
C ARG A 250 -16.61 -19.32 -2.83
N ASP A 251 -15.33 -19.64 -2.67
CA ASP A 251 -14.52 -19.12 -1.57
C ASP A 251 -14.70 -17.59 -1.58
N PRO A 252 -15.23 -16.99 -0.49
CA PRO A 252 -15.46 -15.56 -0.45
C PRO A 252 -14.10 -14.92 -0.68
N ALA A 253 -14.02 -14.08 -1.72
CA ALA A 253 -12.85 -13.28 -2.01
C ALA A 253 -12.25 -12.79 -0.68
N GLU A 254 -10.97 -13.09 -0.43
CA GLU A 254 -10.27 -12.67 0.78
C GLU A 254 -10.09 -11.14 0.74
N ILE A 255 -11.18 -10.41 0.95
CA ILE A 255 -11.27 -8.97 0.94
C ILE A 255 -11.01 -8.52 2.37
N HIS A 256 -9.76 -8.18 2.64
CA HIS A 256 -9.29 -7.68 3.92
C HIS A 256 -8.19 -6.63 3.70
N GLY A 257 -7.86 -5.86 4.74
CA GLY A 257 -6.82 -4.83 4.67
C GLY A 257 -7.32 -3.47 4.20
N LEU A 258 -6.42 -2.50 4.04
CA LEU A 258 -6.74 -1.15 3.60
C LEU A 258 -7.27 -1.12 2.17
N ARG A 259 -6.82 -2.04 1.30
CA ARG A 259 -7.32 -2.16 -0.08
C ARG A 259 -8.80 -2.56 -0.13
N ALA A 260 -9.28 -3.21 0.92
CA ALA A 260 -10.62 -3.77 1.03
C ALA A 260 -11.67 -2.77 1.53
N ILE A 261 -11.25 -1.59 1.98
CA ILE A 261 -12.13 -0.60 2.59
C ILE A 261 -12.72 0.27 1.48
N PRO A 262 -14.03 0.18 1.18
CA PRO A 262 -14.68 0.97 0.14
C PRO A 262 -14.55 2.48 0.34
N TYR A 263 -14.66 2.98 1.58
CA TYR A 263 -14.61 4.42 1.84
C TYR A 263 -13.52 4.76 2.85
N ILE A 264 -12.49 5.48 2.39
CA ILE A 264 -11.43 6.05 3.23
C ILE A 264 -11.52 7.57 3.15
N VAL A 265 -11.83 8.21 4.28
CA VAL A 265 -12.06 9.66 4.37
C VAL A 265 -10.86 10.33 5.02
N MET A 266 -10.25 11.27 4.32
CA MET A 266 -9.00 11.95 4.65
C MET A 266 -9.12 13.46 4.36
N SER A 267 -10.17 14.08 4.88
CA SER A 267 -10.41 15.51 4.70
C SER A 267 -9.68 16.33 5.76
N SER A 268 -9.10 17.47 5.38
CA SER A 268 -8.40 18.38 6.30
C SER A 268 -7.35 17.68 7.18
N ILE A 269 -6.46 16.87 6.57
CA ILE A 269 -5.45 16.07 7.27
C ILE A 269 -4.04 16.68 7.29
N GLY A 270 -3.90 17.94 6.87
CA GLY A 270 -2.62 18.67 6.87
C GLY A 270 -1.61 18.18 5.83
N ILE A 271 -2.07 17.57 4.73
CA ILE A 271 -1.19 17.11 3.65
C ILE A 271 -0.90 18.23 2.66
N THR A 272 0.32 18.22 2.12
CA THR A 272 0.77 19.13 1.06
C THR A 272 0.75 18.42 -0.30
N ASP A 273 1.33 19.07 -1.31
CA ASP A 273 1.61 18.43 -2.61
C ASP A 273 2.35 17.09 -2.46
N LEU A 274 3.21 16.94 -1.45
CA LEU A 274 3.96 15.70 -1.25
C LEU A 274 3.05 14.54 -0.81
N GLY A 275 2.14 14.75 0.15
CA GLY A 275 1.10 13.78 0.49
C GLY A 275 0.18 13.48 -0.70
N ALA A 276 -0.18 14.49 -1.49
CA ALA A 276 -0.95 14.29 -2.73
C ALA A 276 -0.22 13.41 -3.75
N MET A 277 1.10 13.55 -3.87
CA MET A 277 1.94 12.67 -4.69
C MET A 277 1.90 11.23 -4.19
N TRP A 278 2.00 10.99 -2.88
CA TRP A 278 1.88 9.62 -2.34
C TRP A 278 0.50 9.01 -2.59
N MET A 279 -0.56 9.77 -2.36
CA MET A 279 -1.94 9.35 -2.67
C MET A 279 -2.14 9.04 -4.15
N SER A 280 -1.43 9.72 -5.05
CA SER A 280 -1.51 9.44 -6.47
C SER A 280 -1.03 8.03 -6.85
N PHE A 281 -0.26 7.35 -6.02
CA PHE A 281 0.10 5.93 -6.21
C PHE A 281 -0.98 4.98 -5.67
N VAL A 282 -1.71 5.40 -4.64
CA VAL A 282 -2.80 4.61 -4.03
C VAL A 282 -4.06 4.65 -4.90
N ILE A 283 -4.44 5.85 -5.39
CA ILE A 283 -5.72 6.07 -6.08
C ILE A 283 -5.94 5.14 -7.28
N PRO A 284 -5.01 4.99 -8.25
CA PRO A 284 -5.21 4.11 -9.39
C PRO A 284 -5.38 2.65 -9.01
N GLU A 285 -4.72 2.25 -7.92
CA GLU A 285 -4.68 0.88 -7.42
C GLU A 285 -5.82 0.55 -6.45
N HIS A 286 -6.59 1.53 -6.00
CA HIS A 286 -7.70 1.31 -5.07
C HIS A 286 -8.98 0.88 -5.80
N PRO A 287 -9.55 -0.30 -5.46
CA PRO A 287 -10.82 -0.72 -6.03
C PRO A 287 -11.95 0.27 -5.74
N LEU A 288 -12.93 0.32 -6.63
CA LEU A 288 -14.06 1.23 -6.46
C LEU A 288 -15.04 0.66 -5.41
N PRO A 289 -15.81 1.53 -4.72
CA PRO A 289 -16.84 1.06 -3.81
C PRO A 289 -17.84 0.10 -4.47
N SER A 290 -18.22 0.35 -5.71
CA SER A 290 -19.13 -0.51 -6.50
C SER A 290 -18.56 -1.91 -6.74
N GLU A 291 -17.23 -2.06 -6.75
CA GLU A 291 -16.55 -3.34 -6.90
C GLU A 291 -16.44 -4.06 -5.56
N LEU A 292 -16.21 -3.35 -4.45
CA LEU A 292 -15.99 -3.96 -3.13
C LEU A 292 -17.28 -4.31 -2.38
N LEU A 293 -18.26 -3.40 -2.39
CA LEU A 293 -19.49 -3.53 -1.57
C LEU A 293 -20.29 -4.83 -1.80
N PRO A 294 -20.42 -5.36 -3.04
CA PRO A 294 -21.16 -6.60 -3.30
C PRO A 294 -20.57 -7.83 -2.61
N HIS A 295 -19.28 -7.82 -2.30
CA HIS A 295 -18.59 -8.94 -1.68
C HIS A 295 -18.48 -8.82 -0.15
N LEU A 296 -18.91 -7.71 0.43
CA LEU A 296 -18.95 -7.50 1.87
C LEU A 296 -20.30 -7.95 2.47
N PRO A 297 -20.35 -8.49 3.71
CA PRO A 297 -21.59 -8.99 4.34
C PRO A 297 -22.70 -7.93 4.36
N PRO A 298 -23.94 -8.24 3.96
CA PRO A 298 -24.99 -7.25 3.71
C PRO A 298 -25.17 -6.28 4.89
N LEU A 299 -25.10 -4.98 4.59
CA LEU A 299 -25.24 -3.93 5.59
C LEU A 299 -26.73 -3.71 5.91
N LYS A 300 -27.08 -3.69 7.19
CA LYS A 300 -28.43 -3.34 7.63
C LYS A 300 -28.70 -1.86 7.41
N GLU A 301 -29.96 -1.53 7.13
CA GLU A 301 -30.41 -0.14 7.09
C GLU A 301 -30.16 0.55 8.43
N GLY A 302 -29.53 1.73 8.39
CA GLY A 302 -29.12 2.47 9.59
C GLY A 302 -28.36 3.76 9.27
N PRO A 303 -27.84 4.44 10.32
CA PRO A 303 -27.09 5.68 10.15
C PRO A 303 -25.84 5.53 9.27
N LEU A 304 -25.12 4.41 9.40
CA LEU A 304 -23.99 4.10 8.53
C LEU A 304 -24.43 3.94 7.07
N ALA A 305 -25.46 3.13 6.80
CA ALA A 305 -25.98 2.95 5.44
C ALA A 305 -26.43 4.29 4.82
N ALA A 306 -27.08 5.15 5.60
CA ALA A 306 -27.45 6.49 5.16
C ALA A 306 -26.21 7.38 4.86
N THR A 307 -25.13 7.21 5.62
CA THR A 307 -23.86 7.91 5.38
C THR A 307 -23.18 7.42 4.11
N LEU A 308 -23.13 6.10 3.88
CA LEU A 308 -22.56 5.53 2.66
C LEU A 308 -23.31 6.01 1.41
N ARG A 309 -24.65 6.07 1.45
CA ARG A 309 -25.45 6.65 0.36
C ARG A 309 -25.13 8.11 0.07
N LYS A 310 -24.77 8.89 1.08
CA LYS A 310 -24.33 10.27 0.86
C LYS A 310 -23.02 10.29 0.08
N TYR A 311 -22.11 9.36 0.37
CA TYR A 311 -20.88 9.22 -0.42
C TYR A 311 -21.16 8.78 -1.85
N ASP A 312 -22.09 7.84 -2.06
CA ASP A 312 -22.48 7.41 -3.40
C ASP A 312 -23.17 8.51 -4.22
N ALA A 313 -23.88 9.43 -3.55
CA ALA A 313 -24.54 10.55 -4.20
C ALA A 313 -23.57 11.66 -4.65
N LEU A 314 -22.30 11.59 -4.24
CA LEU A 314 -21.31 12.61 -4.55
C LEU A 314 -20.58 12.21 -5.85
N LEU A 315 -20.81 12.97 -6.91
CA LEU A 315 -20.40 12.64 -8.29
C LEU A 315 -18.89 12.40 -8.45
N ASP A 316 -18.07 13.04 -7.61
CA ASP A 316 -16.62 12.96 -7.68
C ASP A 316 -16.04 11.89 -6.74
N PHE A 317 -16.88 11.09 -6.07
CA PHE A 317 -16.44 10.20 -5.01
C PHE A 317 -16.31 8.77 -5.48
N ARG A 318 -15.10 8.25 -5.32
CA ARG A 318 -14.67 6.94 -5.83
C ARG A 318 -13.89 6.17 -4.78
N GLY A 319 -14.42 6.23 -3.55
CA GLY A 319 -13.91 5.53 -2.37
C GLY A 319 -12.93 6.31 -1.50
N ILE A 320 -11.93 6.98 -2.09
CA ILE A 320 -10.99 7.81 -1.34
C ILE A 320 -11.42 9.28 -1.38
N ILE A 321 -11.64 9.88 -0.21
CA ILE A 321 -12.07 11.29 -0.07
C ILE A 321 -10.91 12.12 0.48
N LEU A 322 -10.38 13.04 -0.35
CA LEU A 322 -9.23 13.92 -0.02
C LEU A 322 -9.59 15.41 -0.06
N THR A 323 -10.86 15.75 0.11
CA THR A 323 -11.35 17.13 0.03
C THR A 323 -10.85 17.98 1.20
N GLU A 324 -10.95 19.31 1.09
CA GLU A 324 -10.67 20.25 2.19
C GLU A 324 -9.21 20.28 2.69
N ASN A 325 -8.27 19.69 1.95
CA ASN A 325 -6.85 19.82 2.22
C ASN A 325 -6.29 21.11 1.59
N SER A 326 -6.37 22.23 2.32
CA SER A 326 -6.01 23.57 1.84
C SER A 326 -4.54 23.77 1.48
N ASP A 327 -3.65 22.92 2.01
CA ASP A 327 -2.21 22.99 1.75
C ASP A 327 -1.79 22.28 0.45
N ILE A 328 -2.73 21.59 -0.21
CA ILE A 328 -2.51 21.04 -1.55
C ILE A 328 -2.64 22.17 -2.57
N THR A 329 -1.55 22.45 -3.27
CA THR A 329 -1.52 23.48 -4.32
C THR A 329 -2.20 22.98 -5.59
N ALA A 330 -2.31 23.85 -6.59
CA ALA A 330 -2.80 23.47 -7.92
C ALA A 330 -1.98 22.32 -8.56
N VAL A 331 -0.70 22.16 -8.20
CA VAL A 331 0.14 21.05 -8.71
C VAL A 331 -0.28 19.73 -8.07
N GLY A 332 -0.49 19.69 -6.75
CA GLY A 332 -0.98 18.51 -6.05
C GLY A 332 -2.39 18.12 -6.49
N GLN A 333 -3.30 19.09 -6.62
CA GLN A 333 -4.66 18.85 -7.14
C GLN A 333 -4.65 18.24 -8.55
N ARG A 334 -3.76 18.74 -9.41
CA ARG A 334 -3.56 18.20 -10.76
C ARG A 334 -3.07 16.75 -10.72
N VAL A 335 -2.13 16.41 -9.84
CA VAL A 335 -1.63 15.04 -9.67
C VAL A 335 -2.74 14.09 -9.22
N LEU A 336 -3.57 14.50 -8.27
CA LEU A 336 -4.71 13.69 -7.82
C LEU A 336 -5.71 13.46 -8.95
N LYS A 337 -6.03 14.51 -9.72
CA LYS A 337 -6.89 14.40 -10.89
C LYS A 337 -6.31 13.46 -11.95
N GLU A 338 -5.04 13.59 -12.29
CA GLU A 338 -4.38 12.71 -13.27
C GLU A 338 -4.34 11.25 -12.79
N ALA A 339 -4.30 11.01 -11.47
CA ALA A 339 -4.40 9.66 -10.89
C ALA A 339 -5.82 9.08 -10.98
N GLU A 340 -6.85 9.91 -10.76
CA GLU A 340 -8.25 9.53 -10.99
C GLU A 340 -8.53 9.22 -12.46
N ASP A 341 -8.06 10.07 -13.37
CA ASP A 341 -8.18 9.85 -14.80
C ASP A 341 -7.49 8.52 -15.19
N ARG A 342 -6.32 8.22 -14.60
CA ARG A 342 -5.61 6.95 -14.82
C ARG A 342 -6.44 5.74 -14.38
N ARG A 343 -7.11 5.84 -13.22
CA ARG A 343 -8.01 4.79 -12.71
C ARG A 343 -9.16 4.51 -13.67
N ASP A 344 -9.83 5.55 -14.16
CA ASP A 344 -10.94 5.40 -15.11
C ASP A 344 -10.52 4.71 -16.39
N GLN A 345 -9.31 5.02 -16.87
CA GLN A 345 -8.76 4.43 -18.09
C GLN A 345 -8.46 2.95 -17.90
N ASP A 346 -7.92 2.57 -16.74
CA ASP A 346 -7.71 1.16 -16.41
C ASP A 346 -9.04 0.42 -16.33
N ALA A 347 -10.07 1.00 -15.72
CA ALA A 347 -11.42 0.43 -15.68
C ALA A 347 -12.04 0.30 -17.10
N ALA A 348 -11.95 1.34 -17.94
CA ALA A 348 -12.45 1.31 -19.31
C ALA A 348 -11.72 0.29 -20.19
N ARG A 349 -10.40 0.12 -20.00
CA ARG A 349 -9.61 -0.88 -20.72
C ARG A 349 -10.02 -2.30 -20.35
N VAL A 350 -10.38 -2.53 -19.09
CA VAL A 350 -10.90 -3.82 -18.63
C VAL A 350 -12.24 -4.10 -19.28
N GLU A 351 -13.14 -3.13 -19.27
CA GLU A 351 -14.44 -3.24 -19.91
C GLU A 351 -14.30 -3.52 -21.42
N GLU A 352 -13.37 -2.84 -22.12
CA GLU A 352 -13.06 -3.11 -23.53
C GLU A 352 -12.55 -4.55 -23.74
N LEU A 353 -11.62 -5.03 -22.90
CA LEU A 353 -11.11 -6.40 -22.98
C LEU A 353 -12.19 -7.45 -22.73
N ILE A 354 -13.10 -7.20 -21.79
CA ILE A 354 -14.23 -8.10 -21.48
C ILE A 354 -15.23 -8.13 -22.64
N THR A 355 -15.59 -6.96 -23.18
CA THR A 355 -16.59 -6.83 -24.25
C THR A 355 -16.07 -7.29 -25.62
N HIS A 356 -14.81 -7.00 -25.97
CA HIS A 356 -14.22 -7.30 -27.28
C HIS A 356 -13.38 -8.59 -27.32
N GLY A 357 -13.01 -9.13 -26.15
CA GLY A 357 -12.17 -10.33 -26.02
C GLY A 357 -12.80 -11.63 -26.54
N ARG A 358 -14.09 -11.65 -26.89
CA ARG A 358 -14.77 -12.81 -27.47
C ARG A 358 -14.72 -12.91 -29.00
N GLY A 359 -14.20 -11.92 -29.74
CA GLY A 359 -14.55 -11.83 -31.19
C GLY A 359 -13.45 -11.54 -32.21
N ARG A 360 -12.19 -11.32 -31.84
CA ARG A 360 -11.13 -11.12 -32.85
C ARG A 360 -9.82 -11.78 -32.43
N ARG A 361 -9.74 -13.09 -32.68
CA ARG A 361 -8.50 -13.66 -33.21
C ARG A 361 -8.22 -12.93 -34.53
N ARG A 362 -7.54 -11.78 -34.48
CA ARG A 362 -6.73 -11.35 -35.61
C ARG A 362 -5.67 -12.43 -35.76
N SER A 363 -6.01 -13.45 -36.52
CA SER A 363 -5.04 -14.34 -37.14
C SER A 363 -4.08 -13.44 -37.88
N SER A 364 -2.97 -13.08 -37.22
CA SER A 364 -1.76 -12.65 -37.88
C SER A 364 -1.11 -13.89 -38.50
N THR A 365 -1.86 -14.58 -39.36
CA THR A 365 -1.25 -15.35 -40.43
C THR A 365 -0.69 -14.32 -41.39
N LEU A 366 0.55 -13.93 -41.12
CA LEU A 366 1.48 -13.58 -42.17
C LEU A 366 1.40 -14.72 -43.18
N SER A 367 0.62 -14.52 -44.23
CA SER A 367 0.68 -15.35 -45.43
C SER A 367 2.04 -15.09 -46.06
N ASP A 368 3.01 -15.87 -45.61
CA ASP A 368 4.16 -16.29 -46.37
C ASP A 368 3.64 -17.11 -47.56
N SER A 369 3.21 -16.41 -48.60
CA SER A 369 2.97 -17.00 -49.92
C SER A 369 4.06 -16.48 -50.84
N GLY A 370 5.24 -17.08 -50.71
CA GLY A 370 6.17 -17.18 -51.83
C GLY A 370 5.53 -18.01 -52.94
N PHE A 371 5.10 -17.33 -54.01
CA PHE A 371 4.96 -17.94 -55.31
C PHE A 371 5.42 -16.91 -56.35
N GLU A 372 6.53 -17.23 -57.00
CA GLU A 372 7.05 -16.49 -58.15
C GLU A 372 6.06 -16.64 -59.32
N ASP A 373 5.63 -15.52 -59.90
CA ASP A 373 5.07 -15.50 -61.26
C ASP A 373 5.73 -14.36 -62.05
N PRO A 374 6.63 -14.67 -63.01
CA PRO A 374 7.28 -13.67 -63.84
C PRO A 374 6.49 -13.47 -65.13
N GLY A 375 5.74 -12.38 -65.21
CA GLY A 375 5.49 -11.75 -66.51
C GLY A 375 4.08 -11.23 -66.72
N ARG A 376 3.95 -9.89 -66.63
CA ARG A 376 3.48 -9.08 -67.77
C ARG A 376 3.68 -7.60 -67.47
N ARG A 377 4.49 -6.98 -68.31
CA ARG A 377 4.60 -5.53 -68.45
C ARG A 377 3.28 -5.00 -68.97
N ASP A 378 2.71 -4.01 -68.28
CA ASP A 378 1.74 -3.12 -68.88
C ASP A 378 2.01 -1.68 -68.40
N PRO A 379 2.62 -0.81 -69.24
CA PRO A 379 2.93 0.55 -68.87
C PRO A 379 1.85 1.46 -69.45
N ASN A 380 0.67 1.55 -68.83
CA ASN A 380 -0.24 2.70 -68.94
C ASN A 380 -1.52 2.47 -68.14
N ARG A 381 -1.49 2.81 -66.85
CA ARG A 381 -2.73 3.18 -66.15
C ARG A 381 -2.47 4.34 -65.20
N ARG A 382 -2.59 5.54 -65.76
CA ARG A 382 -2.85 6.76 -65.00
C ARG A 382 -4.25 6.63 -64.41
N THR A 383 -4.31 6.29 -63.12
CA THR A 383 -5.49 6.50 -62.29
C THR A 383 -5.02 7.23 -61.06
N SER A 384 -5.56 8.44 -60.91
CA SER A 384 -5.57 9.26 -59.70
C SER A 384 -6.03 8.42 -58.52
N GLY A 385 -5.06 7.81 -57.82
CA GLY A 385 -5.22 7.18 -56.54
C GLY A 385 -4.82 8.21 -55.50
N GLN A 386 -5.83 8.76 -54.85
CA GLN A 386 -5.78 9.54 -53.64
C GLN A 386 -4.84 8.85 -52.63
N ASP A 387 -3.65 9.42 -52.46
CA ASP A 387 -2.76 9.14 -51.35
C ASP A 387 -3.43 9.65 -50.06
N ASP A 388 -4.42 8.90 -49.56
CA ASP A 388 -4.79 8.88 -48.14
C ASP A 388 -3.66 8.18 -47.37
N SER A 389 -2.48 8.80 -47.47
CA SER A 389 -1.41 8.64 -46.53
C SER A 389 -2.00 9.07 -45.19
N PHE A 390 -2.28 8.09 -44.33
CA PHE A 390 -2.70 8.26 -42.96
C PHE A 390 -1.67 9.15 -42.24
N HIS A 391 -1.85 10.46 -42.35
CA HIS A 391 -1.27 11.47 -41.48
C HIS A 391 -1.90 11.26 -40.11
N PHE A 392 -1.46 10.21 -39.41
CA PHE A 392 -1.61 10.08 -37.98
C PHE A 392 -0.94 11.31 -37.38
N SER A 393 -1.76 12.33 -37.12
CA SER A 393 -1.29 13.69 -36.88
C SER A 393 -0.30 13.69 -35.72
N SER A 394 0.75 14.50 -35.82
CA SER A 394 1.69 14.73 -34.73
C SER A 394 0.99 15.18 -33.43
N THR A 395 -0.22 15.74 -33.55
CA THR A 395 -1.14 16.06 -32.44
C THR A 395 -1.58 14.81 -31.68
N SER A 396 -1.87 13.70 -32.37
CA SER A 396 -2.28 12.43 -31.75
C SER A 396 -1.14 11.79 -30.94
N ARG A 397 0.11 11.82 -31.44
CA ARG A 397 1.26 11.29 -30.67
C ARG A 397 1.60 12.14 -29.45
N LYS A 398 1.49 13.48 -29.56
CA LYS A 398 1.69 14.38 -28.42
C LYS A 398 0.62 14.15 -27.36
N ALA A 399 -0.66 14.04 -27.74
CA ALA A 399 -1.74 13.71 -26.82
C ALA A 399 -1.51 12.35 -26.14
N LEU A 400 -1.10 11.33 -26.90
CA LEU A 400 -0.83 9.99 -26.37
C LEU A 400 0.39 9.96 -25.43
N ASN A 401 1.44 10.73 -25.71
CA ASN A 401 2.59 10.86 -24.81
C ASN A 401 2.25 11.71 -23.58
N GLU A 402 1.49 12.78 -23.74
CA GLU A 402 1.05 13.58 -22.61
C GLU A 402 0.16 12.79 -21.67
N TYR A 403 -0.67 11.93 -22.23
CA TYR A 403 -1.49 10.97 -21.51
C TYR A 403 -0.67 9.91 -20.80
N ARG A 404 0.27 9.25 -21.49
CA ARG A 404 1.08 8.16 -20.90
C ARG A 404 2.02 8.64 -19.78
N TYR A 405 2.53 9.86 -19.88
CA TYR A 405 3.55 10.38 -18.96
C TYR A 405 3.10 11.64 -18.21
N GLY A 406 1.80 11.95 -18.23
CA GLY A 406 1.25 13.12 -17.55
C GLY A 406 1.45 13.03 -16.05
N LEU A 407 0.88 11.98 -15.47
CA LEU A 407 0.95 11.69 -14.04
C LEU A 407 2.40 11.62 -13.53
N ASP A 408 3.28 10.90 -14.23
CA ASP A 408 4.69 10.76 -13.83
C ASP A 408 5.46 12.08 -13.91
N ARG A 409 5.18 12.94 -14.90
CA ARG A 409 5.77 14.28 -14.97
C ARG A 409 5.30 15.16 -13.82
N SER A 410 4.02 15.10 -13.48
CA SER A 410 3.43 15.87 -12.39
C SER A 410 3.97 15.40 -11.03
N ARG A 411 4.09 14.09 -10.81
CA ARG A 411 4.80 13.50 -9.65
C ARG A 411 6.25 13.98 -9.57
N ALA A 412 7.02 13.84 -10.66
CA ALA A 412 8.43 14.26 -10.69
C ALA A 412 8.60 15.76 -10.40
N ARG A 413 7.63 16.60 -10.82
CA ARG A 413 7.63 18.03 -10.49
C ARG A 413 7.45 18.27 -8.99
N ILE A 414 6.53 17.56 -8.34
CA ILE A 414 6.34 17.63 -6.88
C ILE A 414 7.62 17.17 -6.17
N GLN A 415 8.20 16.03 -6.59
CA GLN A 415 9.47 15.53 -6.02
C GLN A 415 10.57 16.58 -6.06
N LEU A 416 10.75 17.24 -7.22
CA LEU A 416 11.76 18.27 -7.38
C LEU A 416 11.51 19.48 -6.47
N ASN A 417 10.27 19.94 -6.36
CA ASN A 417 9.91 21.04 -5.47
C ASN A 417 10.15 20.67 -4.00
N ALA A 418 9.70 19.49 -3.57
CA ALA A 418 9.89 19.02 -2.20
C ALA A 418 11.38 18.86 -1.84
N LEU A 419 12.19 18.30 -2.74
CA LEU A 419 13.65 18.19 -2.55
C LEU A 419 14.34 19.55 -2.50
N ARG A 420 13.87 20.53 -3.27
CA ARG A 420 14.39 21.90 -3.23
C ARG A 420 14.07 22.58 -1.90
N ASP A 421 12.85 22.43 -1.42
CA ASP A 421 12.33 23.21 -0.30
C ASP A 421 12.66 22.57 1.07
N LYS A 422 12.56 21.24 1.17
CA LYS A 422 12.73 20.46 2.41
C LYS A 422 13.96 19.53 2.39
N GLY A 423 14.60 19.34 1.24
CA GLY A 423 15.71 18.39 1.09
C GLY A 423 15.24 16.93 1.16
N VAL A 424 16.17 16.04 1.53
CA VAL A 424 15.92 14.59 1.63
C VAL A 424 15.04 14.21 2.83
N GLU A 425 14.96 15.08 3.84
CA GLU A 425 14.12 14.89 5.03
C GLU A 425 12.61 15.00 4.72
N ALA A 426 12.25 15.38 3.49
CA ALA A 426 10.86 15.43 3.07
C ALA A 426 10.20 14.05 3.04
N SER A 427 10.97 12.97 2.83
CA SER A 427 10.46 11.60 2.67
C SER A 427 11.41 10.59 3.33
N LEU A 428 10.82 9.58 3.97
CA LEU A 428 11.57 8.47 4.57
C LEU A 428 12.38 7.72 3.52
N LEU A 429 11.77 7.43 2.37
CA LEU A 429 12.46 6.77 1.27
C LEU A 429 13.67 7.58 0.81
N TRP A 430 13.51 8.88 0.61
CA TRP A 430 14.59 9.72 0.08
C TRP A 430 15.76 9.81 1.06
N LYS A 431 15.45 9.97 2.35
CA LYS A 431 16.44 9.94 3.42
C LYS A 431 17.24 8.64 3.42
N VAL A 432 16.55 7.48 3.41
CA VAL A 432 17.19 6.16 3.41
C VAL A 432 18.02 5.92 2.15
N VAL A 433 17.47 6.23 0.97
CA VAL A 433 18.17 6.08 -0.31
C VAL A 433 19.44 6.94 -0.33
N MET A 434 19.38 8.19 0.12
CA MET A 434 20.53 9.08 0.14
C MET A 434 21.57 8.67 1.18
N ARG A 435 21.15 8.14 2.33
CA ARG A 435 22.04 7.50 3.30
C ARG A 435 22.78 6.31 2.70
N MET A 436 22.08 5.41 2.02
CA MET A 436 22.69 4.28 1.31
C MET A 436 23.69 4.75 0.24
N VAL A 437 23.38 5.85 -0.45
CA VAL A 437 24.27 6.48 -1.43
C VAL A 437 25.55 6.99 -0.77
N VAL A 438 25.43 7.75 0.32
CA VAL A 438 26.57 8.31 1.07
C VAL A 438 27.47 7.19 1.58
N VAL A 439 26.90 6.18 2.22
CA VAL A 439 27.65 5.01 2.69
C VAL A 439 28.33 4.28 1.53
N GLY A 440 27.61 4.03 0.43
CA GLY A 440 28.19 3.40 -0.76
C GLY A 440 29.37 4.18 -1.36
N ARG A 441 29.28 5.51 -1.40
CA ARG A 441 30.35 6.39 -1.88
C ARG A 441 31.53 6.45 -0.91
N ALA A 442 31.28 6.49 0.39
CA ALA A 442 32.32 6.43 1.42
C ALA A 442 33.19 5.18 1.26
N ILE A 443 32.56 4.02 1.04
CA ILE A 443 33.28 2.76 0.81
C ILE A 443 34.06 2.79 -0.50
N LEU A 444 33.52 3.39 -1.56
CA LEU A 444 34.21 3.50 -2.85
C LEU A 444 35.49 4.36 -2.74
N LEU A 445 35.42 5.42 -1.95
CA LEU A 445 36.47 6.44 -1.80
C LEU A 445 37.46 6.12 -0.68
N ASP A 446 37.26 5.03 0.07
CA ASP A 446 38.04 4.71 1.28
C ASP A 446 38.00 5.82 2.32
N TYR A 447 36.83 6.45 2.45
CA TYR A 447 36.68 7.56 3.38
C TYR A 447 36.74 7.04 4.81
N SER A 448 37.77 7.47 5.54
CA SER A 448 38.03 7.11 6.94
C SER A 448 37.69 8.22 7.94
N GLY A 449 37.12 9.34 7.47
CA GLY A 449 36.65 10.41 8.33
C GLY A 449 35.30 10.09 8.97
N PRO A 450 34.86 10.88 9.96
CA PRO A 450 33.53 10.74 10.54
C PRO A 450 32.48 11.00 9.46
N LEU A 451 31.66 9.99 9.15
CA LEU A 451 30.48 10.21 8.34
C LEU A 451 29.47 10.93 9.24
N MET A 452 28.98 12.10 8.84
CA MET A 452 27.88 12.74 9.56
C MET A 452 26.62 12.44 8.77
N ILE A 453 25.73 11.63 9.35
CA ILE A 453 24.41 11.32 8.78
C ILE A 453 23.40 11.84 9.78
N ASP A 454 22.55 12.77 9.36
CA ASP A 454 21.54 13.43 10.21
C ASP A 454 22.12 14.17 11.43
N GLY A 455 23.35 14.67 11.33
CA GLY A 455 24.03 15.35 12.45
C GLY A 455 24.61 14.41 13.51
N TYR A 456 24.56 13.10 13.29
CA TYR A 456 25.17 12.08 14.15
C TYR A 456 26.24 11.29 13.39
N GLU A 457 27.30 10.86 14.10
CA GLU A 457 28.27 9.91 13.58
C GLU A 457 27.63 8.51 13.64
N PRO A 458 27.42 7.81 12.51
CA PRO A 458 26.86 6.47 12.52
C PRO A 458 27.91 5.56 13.17
N SER A 459 27.66 5.18 14.42
CA SER A 459 28.51 4.27 15.17
C SER A 459 28.36 2.85 14.60
N ILE A 460 29.00 2.59 13.47
CA ILE A 460 29.11 1.24 12.90
C ILE A 460 30.24 0.53 13.66
N THR A 461 29.95 0.02 14.86
CA THR A 461 30.89 -0.81 15.61
C THR A 461 30.97 -2.18 14.95
N PHE A 462 32.05 -2.44 14.22
CA PHE A 462 32.38 -3.79 13.76
C PHE A 462 32.95 -4.59 14.94
N GLU A 463 32.14 -5.44 15.57
CA GLU A 463 32.69 -6.55 16.36
C GLU A 463 33.33 -7.55 15.39
N VAL A 464 34.58 -7.28 15.02
CA VAL A 464 35.44 -8.27 14.41
C VAL A 464 35.73 -9.30 15.49
N LYS A 465 34.97 -10.41 15.51
CA LYS A 465 35.34 -11.60 16.29
C LYS A 465 36.69 -12.10 15.78
N GLN A 466 37.76 -11.61 16.40
CA GLN A 466 39.09 -12.14 16.21
C GLN A 466 39.09 -13.57 16.75
N SER A 467 39.14 -14.54 15.85
CA SER A 467 39.41 -15.93 16.19
C SER A 467 40.83 -16.00 16.76
N GLN A 468 40.95 -16.02 18.08
CA GLN A 468 42.21 -16.22 18.76
C GLN A 468 42.71 -17.64 18.50
N ARG A 469 43.71 -17.78 17.63
CA ARG A 469 44.71 -18.85 17.78
C ARG A 469 45.73 -18.38 18.80
N SER A 470 45.81 -19.12 19.90
CA SER A 470 46.82 -19.02 20.94
C SER A 470 48.23 -19.24 20.36
N SER A 471 49.17 -18.36 20.69
CA SER A 471 50.58 -18.72 20.86
C SER A 471 51.33 -17.63 21.64
N VAL A 472 51.52 -17.96 22.91
CA VAL A 472 52.57 -17.66 23.90
C VAL A 472 53.69 -16.64 23.57
N ASP A 473 54.01 -15.87 24.61
CA ASP A 473 55.24 -15.16 24.96
C ASP A 473 55.67 -13.92 24.16
N SER A 474 55.54 -12.74 24.77
CA SER A 474 56.63 -12.18 25.59
C SER A 474 56.34 -10.76 26.12
N SER A 475 56.49 -10.64 27.44
CA SER A 475 57.15 -9.56 28.19
C SER A 475 56.66 -8.11 28.08
N PHE A 476 55.89 -7.77 29.11
CA PHE A 476 55.69 -6.47 29.74
C PHE A 476 56.96 -5.59 29.85
N LYS A 477 56.84 -4.31 29.47
CA LYS A 477 57.54 -3.21 30.13
C LYS A 477 56.75 -1.91 30.01
N ALA A 478 56.52 -1.29 31.17
CA ALA A 478 55.79 -0.04 31.34
C ALA A 478 56.74 1.17 31.41
N ALA A 479 56.28 2.33 30.92
CA ALA A 479 56.59 3.70 31.37
C ALA A 479 55.62 4.65 30.62
N GLN A 480 54.59 5.22 31.24
CA GLN A 480 54.54 6.47 32.02
C GLN A 480 54.92 7.77 31.29
N THR A 481 54.00 8.75 31.43
CA THR A 481 54.15 10.24 31.34
C THR A 481 54.38 10.83 29.94
N SER A 482 53.81 11.97 29.50
CA SER A 482 53.14 13.11 30.15
C SER A 482 52.45 14.02 29.10
N ALA A 483 51.41 14.71 29.56
CA ALA A 483 50.87 16.06 29.26
C ALA A 483 51.32 16.93 28.06
N GLN A 484 50.38 17.84 27.69
CA GLN A 484 50.47 19.08 26.87
C GLN A 484 50.33 18.86 25.35
N SER A 485 49.61 19.65 24.56
CA SER A 485 48.88 20.93 24.71
C SER A 485 48.10 21.17 23.41
N SER A 486 46.94 21.80 23.47
CA SER A 486 46.24 22.38 22.31
C SER A 486 47.09 23.47 21.64
N PRO A 487 46.94 23.70 20.33
CA PRO A 487 46.35 24.99 19.96
C PRO A 487 45.35 24.93 18.79
N SER A 488 44.68 26.08 18.72
CA SER A 488 43.59 26.56 17.88
C SER A 488 43.83 26.59 16.37
N SER A 489 42.73 26.34 15.67
CA SER A 489 42.17 26.93 14.46
C SER A 489 42.95 27.99 13.66
N GLN A 490 42.77 27.87 12.34
CA GLN A 490 42.92 28.85 11.24
C GLN A 490 44.34 29.12 10.73
N GLU A 491 44.71 28.37 9.68
CA GLU A 491 45.25 28.83 8.39
C GLU A 491 46.08 27.69 7.75
N ALA A 492 45.54 27.04 6.71
CA ALA A 492 46.28 26.37 5.62
C ALA A 492 45.34 25.56 4.72
N LEU A 493 44.52 26.23 3.91
CA LEU A 493 43.89 25.64 2.72
C LEU A 493 44.49 26.29 1.47
N SER A 494 45.76 26.01 1.20
CA SER A 494 46.32 26.03 -0.15
C SER A 494 47.70 25.36 -0.15
N GLY A 495 47.82 24.27 -0.89
CA GLY A 495 49.11 23.64 -1.17
C GLY A 495 49.33 22.28 -0.50
N SER A 496 48.78 21.22 -1.10
CA SER A 496 49.50 19.94 -1.22
C SER A 496 48.72 19.01 -2.15
N LEU A 497 48.95 19.17 -3.46
CA LEU A 497 48.55 18.20 -4.47
C LEU A 497 49.76 17.84 -5.32
N ALA A 498 50.85 17.45 -4.67
CA ALA A 498 52.04 16.89 -5.32
C ALA A 498 52.90 16.15 -4.30
N GLY A 499 52.67 14.84 -4.12
CA GLY A 499 53.58 14.02 -3.33
C GLY A 499 52.96 12.78 -2.68
N LEU A 500 52.56 11.79 -3.48
CA LEU A 500 52.33 10.43 -2.98
C LEU A 500 53.21 9.46 -3.77
N THR A 501 54.41 9.19 -3.25
CA THR A 501 55.26 8.08 -3.66
C THR A 501 54.94 6.85 -2.80
N LEU A 502 54.41 5.82 -3.45
CA LEU A 502 53.95 4.57 -2.83
C LEU A 502 55.14 3.69 -2.40
N LYS A 503 55.31 3.45 -1.09
CA LYS A 503 56.15 2.35 -0.58
C LYS A 503 55.40 1.01 -0.68
N LYS A 504 56.12 -0.02 -1.09
CA LYS A 504 55.58 -1.35 -1.45
C LYS A 504 55.72 -2.31 -0.26
N LYS A 505 54.58 -2.95 0.07
CA LYS A 505 54.34 -4.05 1.02
C LYS A 505 53.83 -3.62 2.40
N ASP A 506 52.51 -3.53 2.50
CA ASP A 506 51.73 -4.28 3.49
C ASP A 506 50.44 -4.80 2.83
N LYS A 507 50.12 -6.08 3.05
CA LYS A 507 48.89 -6.71 2.58
C LYS A 507 47.76 -6.38 3.57
N VAL A 508 47.24 -5.17 3.50
CA VAL A 508 45.87 -4.88 3.91
C VAL A 508 45.21 -4.26 2.68
N ARG A 509 44.48 -5.07 1.91
CA ARG A 509 43.78 -4.61 0.70
C ARG A 509 42.33 -4.32 1.05
N LEU A 510 42.00 -3.06 1.30
CA LEU A 510 40.68 -2.44 1.12
C LEU A 510 40.99 -0.99 0.74
N PRO A 511 40.56 -0.49 -0.44
CA PRO A 511 39.17 -0.16 -0.78
C PRO A 511 38.74 -0.45 -2.24
N GLY A 512 37.43 -0.41 -2.53
CA GLY A 512 36.86 -0.61 -3.88
C GLY A 512 37.01 -2.02 -4.49
N LYS A 513 37.55 -2.98 -3.75
CA LYS A 513 37.64 -4.43 -4.10
C LYS A 513 36.93 -5.33 -3.08
N LEU A 514 36.12 -4.74 -2.20
CA LEU A 514 35.24 -5.52 -1.34
C LEU A 514 34.35 -6.39 -2.22
N PRO A 515 34.20 -7.68 -1.90
CA PRO A 515 33.31 -8.53 -2.66
C PRO A 515 31.87 -8.00 -2.54
N ILE A 516 31.13 -8.12 -3.65
CA ILE A 516 29.81 -7.51 -3.85
C ILE A 516 28.82 -7.80 -2.71
N ASN A 517 28.88 -9.02 -2.16
CA ASN A 517 28.05 -9.44 -1.04
C ASN A 517 28.31 -8.63 0.25
N LEU A 518 29.56 -8.23 0.53
CA LEU A 518 29.89 -7.40 1.69
C LEU A 518 29.43 -5.96 1.48
N TRP A 519 29.59 -5.39 0.28
CA TRP A 519 29.02 -4.07 -0.04
C TRP A 519 27.51 -4.03 0.12
N MET A 520 26.81 -5.02 -0.45
CA MET A 520 25.36 -5.11 -0.33
C MET A 520 24.96 -5.25 1.14
N LYS A 521 25.69 -6.03 1.94
CA LYS A 521 25.42 -6.15 3.38
C LYS A 521 25.58 -4.81 4.11
N ILE A 522 26.64 -4.05 3.82
CA ILE A 522 26.84 -2.72 4.44
C ILE A 522 25.75 -1.73 3.98
N ILE A 523 25.40 -1.74 2.69
CA ILE A 523 24.32 -0.89 2.15
C ILE A 523 22.97 -1.25 2.80
N CYS A 524 22.67 -2.54 2.98
CA CYS A 524 21.48 -2.99 3.70
C CYS A 524 21.50 -2.59 5.18
N MET A 525 22.67 -2.57 5.83
CA MET A 525 22.78 -2.06 7.20
C MET A 525 22.54 -0.55 7.29
N ALA A 526 22.83 0.20 6.21
CA ALA A 526 22.56 1.64 6.14
C ALA A 526 21.07 1.96 5.91
N GLU A 527 20.26 0.96 5.52
CA GLU A 527 18.81 1.05 5.39
C GLU A 527 18.08 0.99 6.74
N ASP A 528 18.80 0.72 7.84
CA ASP A 528 18.29 0.54 9.21
C ASP A 528 17.27 -0.60 9.39
N GLY A 529 17.08 -1.45 8.39
CA GLY A 529 16.28 -2.67 8.48
C GLY A 529 14.78 -2.49 8.25
N ASP A 530 14.32 -1.27 7.95
CA ASP A 530 12.89 -0.99 7.71
C ASP A 530 12.35 -1.57 6.40
N ASN A 531 13.23 -2.13 5.55
CA ASN A 531 12.93 -2.67 4.24
C ASN A 531 12.14 -1.69 3.35
N LEU A 532 12.39 -0.38 3.50
CA LEU A 532 11.75 0.66 2.70
C LEU A 532 12.14 0.59 1.21
N THR A 533 13.28 -0.03 0.91
CA THR A 533 13.75 -0.22 -0.47
C THR A 533 13.60 -1.68 -0.92
N THR A 534 13.26 -1.88 -2.19
CA THR A 534 13.24 -3.20 -2.81
C THR A 534 14.66 -3.69 -3.09
N ARG A 535 14.82 -5.00 -3.31
CA ARG A 535 16.11 -5.56 -3.75
C ARG A 535 16.60 -4.91 -5.05
N THR A 536 15.68 -4.60 -5.97
CA THR A 536 15.99 -3.96 -7.25
C THR A 536 16.50 -2.53 -7.04
N GLN A 537 15.82 -1.72 -6.22
CA GLN A 537 16.31 -0.39 -5.83
C GLN A 537 17.68 -0.46 -5.18
N ARG A 538 17.89 -1.37 -4.21
CA ARG A 538 19.20 -1.57 -3.58
C ARG A 538 20.30 -1.90 -4.60
N LEU A 539 20.01 -2.75 -5.58
CA LEU A 539 20.95 -3.10 -6.65
C LEU A 539 21.22 -1.92 -7.59
N ASN A 540 20.20 -1.14 -7.92
CA ASN A 540 20.33 0.08 -8.73
C ASN A 540 21.23 1.10 -8.01
N ILE A 541 20.96 1.35 -6.72
CA ILE A 541 21.77 2.20 -5.86
C ILE A 541 23.21 1.67 -5.83
N PHE A 542 23.42 0.38 -5.54
CA PHE A 542 24.74 -0.25 -5.53
C PHE A 542 25.50 -0.06 -6.86
N HIS A 543 24.84 -0.30 -7.99
CA HIS A 543 25.46 -0.15 -9.30
C HIS A 543 25.83 1.29 -9.63
N TRP A 544 25.02 2.23 -9.18
CA TRP A 544 25.28 3.65 -9.33
C TRP A 544 26.43 4.12 -8.43
N VAL A 545 26.39 3.79 -7.13
CA VAL A 545 27.41 4.22 -6.15
C VAL A 545 28.78 3.58 -6.37
N ARG A 546 28.86 2.37 -6.96
CA ARG A 546 30.15 1.74 -7.32
C ARG A 546 30.79 2.33 -8.57
N SER A 547 30.02 3.05 -9.40
CA SER A 547 30.50 3.53 -10.69
C SER A 547 31.38 4.77 -10.52
N ARG A 548 32.69 4.62 -10.77
CA ARG A 548 33.64 5.75 -10.83
C ARG A 548 33.33 6.70 -11.98
N ALA A 549 32.76 6.20 -13.08
CA ALA A 549 32.28 7.05 -14.16
C ALA A 549 31.14 7.96 -13.67
N SER A 550 30.27 7.45 -12.80
CA SER A 550 29.21 8.27 -12.20
C SER A 550 29.78 9.41 -11.35
N ILE A 551 30.81 9.16 -10.53
CA ILE A 551 31.50 10.22 -9.77
C ILE A 551 32.08 11.26 -10.71
N ARG A 552 32.77 10.83 -11.76
CA ARG A 552 33.41 11.76 -12.71
C ARG A 552 32.36 12.65 -13.38
N ASN A 553 31.25 12.07 -13.82
CA ASN A 553 30.13 12.81 -14.37
C ASN A 553 29.52 13.75 -13.31
N GLU A 554 29.33 13.30 -12.06
CA GLU A 554 28.81 14.13 -10.96
C GLU A 554 29.72 15.33 -10.67
N LEU A 555 31.05 15.15 -10.69
CA LEU A 555 32.03 16.22 -10.52
C LEU A 555 31.96 17.27 -11.63
N GLU A 556 31.69 16.87 -12.87
CA GLU A 556 31.49 17.79 -14.00
C GLU A 556 30.28 18.71 -13.78
N TYR A 557 29.30 18.26 -12.99
CA TYR A 557 28.06 19.00 -12.72
C TYR A 557 28.10 19.80 -11.42
N VAL A 558 29.19 19.79 -10.66
CA VAL A 558 29.31 20.56 -9.41
C VAL A 558 29.14 22.07 -9.64
N SER A 559 29.46 22.54 -10.84
CA SER A 559 29.26 23.93 -11.28
C SER A 559 27.83 24.22 -11.78
N GLU A 560 27.00 23.21 -12.03
CA GLU A 560 25.60 23.41 -12.43
C GLU A 560 24.75 23.85 -11.24
N SER A 561 23.55 24.39 -11.51
CA SER A 561 22.59 24.72 -10.45
C SER A 561 22.20 23.49 -9.63
N THR A 562 21.93 23.69 -8.33
CA THR A 562 21.43 22.64 -7.44
C THR A 562 20.21 21.92 -8.00
N GLU A 563 19.31 22.64 -8.68
CA GLU A 563 18.13 22.06 -9.32
C GLU A 563 18.51 21.06 -10.43
N THR A 564 19.49 21.41 -11.27
CA THR A 564 19.97 20.51 -12.32
C THR A 564 20.64 19.28 -11.73
N GLN A 565 21.45 19.48 -10.68
CA GLN A 565 22.09 18.38 -9.94
C GLN A 565 21.03 17.43 -9.35
N THR A 566 20.02 17.96 -8.66
CA THR A 566 18.91 17.19 -8.08
C THR A 566 18.15 16.41 -9.14
N ARG A 567 17.81 17.01 -10.29
CA ARG A 567 17.15 16.29 -11.41
C ARG A 567 18.01 15.13 -11.94
N ARG A 568 19.32 15.32 -12.04
CA ARG A 568 20.24 14.27 -12.50
C ARG A 568 20.37 13.15 -11.47
N VAL A 569 20.39 13.48 -10.18
CA VAL A 569 20.35 12.48 -9.10
C VAL A 569 19.03 11.71 -9.17
N LEU A 570 17.89 12.40 -9.26
CA LEU A 570 16.56 11.77 -9.43
C LEU A 570 16.51 10.82 -10.64
N GLY A 571 17.02 11.25 -11.79
CA GLY A 571 17.02 10.43 -13.00
C GLY A 571 17.97 9.23 -12.98
N LYS A 572 19.03 9.28 -12.16
CA LYS A 572 20.05 8.22 -12.08
C LYS A 572 19.83 7.27 -10.91
N VAL A 573 19.40 7.79 -9.76
CA VAL A 573 19.02 7.04 -8.58
C VAL A 573 17.59 6.56 -8.77
N LYS A 574 17.45 5.47 -9.54
CA LYS A 574 16.19 4.72 -9.70
C LYS A 574 15.78 4.07 -8.37
N GLY A 575 15.37 4.90 -7.41
CA GLY A 575 15.04 4.48 -6.04
C GLY A 575 14.32 5.55 -5.22
N LEU A 576 14.04 6.74 -5.76
CA LEU A 576 13.34 7.82 -5.04
C LEU A 576 11.81 7.77 -5.21
N ALA A 577 11.30 6.71 -5.83
CA ALA A 577 9.89 6.33 -5.81
C ALA A 577 9.83 4.88 -5.35
N TYR A 578 8.87 4.53 -4.50
CA TYR A 578 8.67 3.13 -4.10
C TYR A 578 8.40 2.29 -5.34
N GLU A 579 9.10 1.17 -5.46
CA GLU A 579 8.78 0.13 -6.44
C GLU A 579 7.77 -0.80 -5.78
N LEU A 580 6.54 -0.82 -6.30
CA LEU A 580 5.48 -1.76 -5.92
C LEU A 580 5.75 -3.15 -6.49
#